data_AF-A0A836TMZ6-F1
#
_entry.id   AF-A0A836TMZ6-F1
#
_cell.length_a   1.000
_cell.length_b   1.000
_cell.length_c   1.000
_cell.angle_alpha   90.00
_cell.angle_beta   90.00
_cell.angle_gamma   90.00
#
_symmetry.space_group_name_H-M   'P 1'
#
loop_
_entity.id
_entity.type
_entity.pdbx_description
1 polymer ?
#
loop_
_entity_poly.entity_id
_entity_poly.type
_entity_poly.pdbx_seq_one_letter_code
_entity_poly.pdbx_strand_id
1 'polypeptide(L)'
;MGRRLLRLTFRSLWVAVLLSSLTGCVWWRLYQVYDQMAEFDAHFSVQHDKSFTLLFKDPVVYSEDFVYLAKLQPTQKAVYPGVHRWDYFFQKVDQNNQPVNPAIGFTWSLFFNAENRLEAAELSPIFLKIVPPAFLEASIRSIAGAAINATERQLKADVSKLAKITVPLPTKNSILAVLGGPINREKVPAGELLSFRFLLVSPDIEPGYESRAISTVKLTFDAKTERLIKMSGRYAGLKVAINYQNLIAL
;
A
#
# COMPACT_ATOMS: atom_id res chain seq x y z
N MET A 1 -7.04 -27.20 -52.87
CA MET A 1 -6.18 -27.17 -51.65
C MET A 1 -6.15 -25.83 -50.90
N GLY A 2 -6.37 -24.66 -51.52
CA GLY A 2 -6.22 -23.35 -50.85
C GLY A 2 -7.18 -23.00 -49.70
N ARG A 3 -8.46 -23.40 -49.75
CA ARG A 3 -9.46 -23.04 -48.72
C ARG A 3 -9.28 -23.73 -47.36
N ARG A 4 -8.65 -24.92 -47.31
CA ARG A 4 -8.32 -25.62 -46.04
C ARG A 4 -7.11 -24.99 -45.35
N LEU A 5 -6.06 -24.64 -46.11
CA LEU A 5 -4.92 -23.91 -45.55
C LEU A 5 -5.34 -22.53 -45.01
N LEU A 6 -6.19 -21.79 -45.73
CA LEU A 6 -6.67 -20.47 -45.28
C LEU A 6 -7.49 -20.53 -43.98
N ARG A 7 -8.28 -21.60 -43.77
CA ARG A 7 -9.04 -21.82 -42.54
C ARG A 7 -8.16 -22.25 -41.36
N LEU A 8 -7.09 -23.01 -41.64
CA LEU A 8 -6.11 -23.42 -40.63
C LEU A 8 -5.28 -22.23 -40.15
N THR A 9 -4.79 -21.38 -41.06
CA THR A 9 -4.04 -20.16 -40.69
C THR A 9 -4.91 -19.16 -39.94
N PHE A 10 -6.18 -18.99 -40.32
CA PHE A 10 -7.11 -18.11 -39.61
C PHE A 10 -7.43 -18.65 -38.21
N ARG A 11 -7.68 -19.96 -38.03
CA ARG A 11 -7.87 -20.56 -36.70
C ARG A 11 -6.64 -20.43 -35.81
N SER A 12 -5.44 -20.66 -36.35
CA SER A 12 -4.20 -20.47 -35.60
C SER A 12 -3.99 -19.02 -35.18
N LEU A 13 -4.39 -18.05 -36.02
CA LEU A 13 -4.35 -16.63 -35.68
C LEU A 13 -5.32 -16.29 -34.54
N TRP A 14 -6.55 -16.81 -34.56
CA TRP A 14 -7.52 -16.61 -33.47
C TRP A 14 -7.06 -17.24 -32.17
N VAL A 15 -6.51 -18.45 -32.21
CA VAL A 15 -5.93 -19.11 -31.03
C VAL A 15 -4.72 -18.34 -30.52
N ALA A 16 -3.85 -17.82 -31.41
CA ALA A 16 -2.72 -16.97 -31.01
C ALA A 16 -3.19 -15.65 -30.37
N VAL A 17 -4.25 -15.02 -30.89
CA VAL A 17 -4.87 -13.82 -30.30
C VAL A 17 -5.46 -14.14 -28.92
N LEU A 18 -6.17 -15.26 -28.77
CA LEU A 18 -6.73 -15.71 -27.50
C LEU A 18 -5.65 -16.11 -26.48
N LEU A 19 -4.55 -16.69 -26.93
CA LEU A 19 -3.39 -17.03 -26.11
C LEU A 19 -2.59 -15.78 -25.72
N SER A 20 -2.56 -14.76 -26.59
CA SER A 20 -1.92 -13.48 -26.29
C SER A 20 -2.74 -12.63 -25.32
N SER A 21 -4.08 -12.77 -25.26
CA SER A 21 -4.89 -12.12 -24.21
C SER A 21 -4.80 -12.84 -22.85
N LEU A 22 -4.17 -14.01 -22.80
CA LEU A 22 -3.87 -14.75 -21.57
C LEU A 22 -2.54 -14.32 -20.91
N THR A 23 -1.74 -13.43 -21.51
CA THR A 23 -0.65 -12.77 -20.78
C THR A 23 -1.28 -11.95 -19.67
N GLY A 24 -1.20 -12.47 -18.45
CA GLY A 24 -2.21 -12.30 -17.41
C GLY A 24 -2.75 -10.88 -17.23
N CYS A 25 -4.06 -10.78 -17.10
CA CYS A 25 -4.73 -9.58 -16.67
C CYS A 25 -4.22 -9.17 -15.27
N VAL A 26 -3.90 -7.89 -15.07
CA VAL A 26 -3.46 -7.33 -13.77
C VAL A 26 -4.39 -7.75 -12.63
N TRP A 27 -5.70 -7.76 -12.90
CA TRP A 27 -6.73 -8.16 -11.94
C TRP A 27 -6.63 -9.62 -11.50
N TRP A 28 -6.17 -10.52 -12.38
CA TRP A 28 -5.95 -11.92 -12.01
C TRP A 28 -4.78 -12.07 -11.04
N ARG A 29 -3.68 -11.35 -11.27
CA ARG A 29 -2.54 -11.34 -10.34
C ARG A 29 -2.91 -10.75 -8.98
N LEU A 30 -3.69 -9.66 -8.96
CA LEU A 30 -4.21 -9.12 -7.69
C LEU A 30 -5.11 -10.12 -6.96
N TYR A 31 -5.93 -10.87 -7.70
CA TYR A 31 -6.74 -11.94 -7.12
C TYR A 31 -5.86 -13.06 -6.55
N GLN A 32 -4.78 -13.45 -7.24
CA GLN A 32 -3.81 -14.42 -6.71
C GLN A 32 -3.16 -13.92 -5.42
N VAL A 33 -2.79 -12.65 -5.31
CA VAL A 33 -2.28 -12.08 -4.04
C VAL A 33 -3.34 -12.15 -2.95
N TYR A 34 -4.60 -11.82 -3.27
CA TYR A 34 -5.70 -11.92 -2.31
C TYR A 34 -5.90 -13.37 -1.83
N ASP A 35 -5.78 -14.36 -2.71
CA ASP A 35 -5.85 -15.77 -2.37
C ASP A 35 -4.66 -16.21 -1.50
N GLN A 36 -3.43 -15.83 -1.89
CA GLN A 36 -2.23 -16.05 -1.09
C GLN A 36 -2.34 -15.47 0.32
N MET A 37 -3.04 -14.34 0.50
CA MET A 37 -3.24 -13.75 1.82
C MET A 37 -4.02 -14.68 2.75
N ALA A 38 -4.94 -15.51 2.24
CA ALA A 38 -5.67 -16.48 3.07
C ALA A 38 -4.74 -17.49 3.76
N GLU A 39 -3.60 -17.79 3.13
CA GLU A 39 -2.51 -18.61 3.67
C GLU A 39 -1.26 -17.75 3.93
N PHE A 40 -1.45 -16.67 4.69
CA PHE A 40 -0.44 -15.61 4.86
C PHE A 40 0.96 -16.14 5.18
N ASP A 41 1.10 -17.05 6.16
CA ASP A 41 2.42 -17.53 6.59
C ASP A 41 3.08 -18.48 5.58
N ALA A 42 2.32 -19.07 4.65
CA ALA A 42 2.85 -19.89 3.56
C ALA A 42 3.47 -19.01 2.46
N HIS A 43 2.85 -17.87 2.15
CA HIS A 43 3.21 -17.02 1.01
C HIS A 43 3.93 -15.72 1.37
N PHE A 44 3.91 -15.32 2.64
CA PHE A 44 4.50 -14.07 3.12
C PHE A 44 5.36 -14.29 4.36
N SER A 45 6.24 -13.33 4.61
CA SER A 45 6.90 -13.16 5.91
C SER A 45 7.15 -11.69 6.20
N VAL A 46 7.15 -11.32 7.48
CA VAL A 46 7.39 -9.95 7.92
C VAL A 46 8.74 -9.86 8.62
N GLN A 47 9.52 -8.83 8.28
CA GLN A 47 10.74 -8.45 8.98
C GLN A 47 10.58 -7.02 9.49
N HIS A 48 11.05 -6.74 10.71
CA HIS A 48 10.83 -5.42 11.33
C HIS A 48 12.01 -4.90 12.18
N ASP A 49 13.25 -5.32 11.88
CA ASP A 49 14.43 -4.93 12.68
C ASP A 49 14.73 -3.42 12.61
N LYS A 50 14.75 -2.85 11.40
CA LYS A 50 15.05 -1.43 11.15
C LYS A 50 13.93 -0.73 10.38
N SER A 51 13.35 -1.43 9.42
CA SER A 51 12.23 -1.04 8.56
C SER A 51 11.17 -2.13 8.63
N PHE A 52 9.93 -1.80 8.29
CA PHE A 52 8.89 -2.82 8.13
C PHE A 52 8.96 -3.37 6.70
N THR A 53 9.28 -4.64 6.55
CA THR A 53 9.40 -5.29 5.23
C THR A 53 8.47 -6.48 5.15
N LEU A 54 7.59 -6.46 4.14
CA LEU A 54 6.78 -7.60 3.74
C LEU A 54 7.51 -8.31 2.59
N LEU A 55 7.88 -9.57 2.83
CA LEU A 55 8.51 -10.44 1.83
C LEU A 55 7.46 -11.36 1.21
N PHE A 56 7.53 -11.52 -0.11
CA PHE A 56 6.68 -12.36 -0.93
C PHE A 56 7.46 -13.63 -1.29
N LYS A 57 7.04 -14.78 -0.77
CA LYS A 57 7.69 -16.08 -1.04
C LYS A 57 7.34 -16.60 -2.43
N ASP A 58 6.13 -16.31 -2.89
CA ASP A 58 5.61 -16.70 -4.20
C ASP A 58 5.19 -15.45 -5.00
N PRO A 59 6.15 -14.69 -5.56
CA PRO A 59 5.89 -13.39 -6.13
C PRO A 59 5.12 -13.52 -7.47
N VAL A 60 3.92 -12.93 -7.53
CA VAL A 60 3.06 -12.97 -8.72
C VAL A 60 2.87 -11.64 -9.43
N VAL A 61 3.03 -10.52 -8.71
CA VAL A 61 2.78 -9.16 -9.21
C VAL A 61 4.01 -8.61 -9.93
N TYR A 62 3.83 -8.07 -11.13
CA TYR A 62 4.91 -7.45 -11.89
C TYR A 62 5.09 -5.97 -11.55
N SER A 63 6.28 -5.43 -11.81
CA SER A 63 6.57 -4.01 -11.63
C SER A 63 5.62 -3.09 -12.42
N GLU A 64 5.23 -3.49 -13.62
CA GLU A 64 4.32 -2.77 -14.49
C GLU A 64 2.89 -2.71 -13.94
N ASP A 65 2.49 -3.70 -13.14
CA ASP A 65 1.17 -3.71 -12.48
C ASP A 65 1.04 -2.51 -11.53
N PHE A 66 2.12 -2.16 -10.82
CA PHE A 66 2.13 -1.02 -9.92
C PHE A 66 1.92 0.30 -10.67
N VAL A 67 2.65 0.52 -11.76
CA VAL A 67 2.48 1.71 -12.61
C VAL A 67 1.07 1.72 -13.23
N TYR A 68 0.58 0.58 -13.69
CA TYR A 68 -0.76 0.47 -14.29
C TYR A 68 -1.87 0.84 -13.28
N LEU A 69 -1.81 0.29 -12.06
CA LEU A 69 -2.82 0.49 -11.03
C LEU A 69 -2.72 1.88 -10.42
N ALA A 70 -1.53 2.30 -10.02
CA ALA A 70 -1.30 3.56 -9.35
C ALA A 70 -1.39 4.75 -10.32
N LYS A 71 -1.01 4.55 -11.59
CA LYS A 71 -0.77 5.63 -12.57
C LYS A 71 0.31 6.62 -12.11
N LEU A 72 1.27 6.10 -11.35
CA LEU A 72 2.36 6.86 -10.75
C LEU A 72 3.69 6.15 -11.03
N GLN A 73 4.68 6.90 -11.49
CA GLN A 73 6.06 6.43 -11.58
C GLN A 73 6.72 6.52 -10.19
N PRO A 74 7.69 5.63 -9.91
CA PRO A 74 8.51 5.79 -8.70
C PRO A 74 9.39 7.04 -8.82
N THR A 75 9.76 7.59 -7.66
CA THR A 75 10.73 8.69 -7.53
C THR A 75 12.08 8.29 -8.12
N GLN A 76 12.51 7.07 -7.83
CA GLN A 76 13.79 6.53 -8.28
C GLN A 76 13.63 5.06 -8.67
N LYS A 77 14.38 4.67 -9.70
CA LYS A 77 14.61 3.26 -10.05
C LYS A 77 16.10 2.98 -9.93
N ALA A 78 16.46 1.91 -9.25
CA ALA A 78 17.81 1.40 -9.15
C ALA A 78 17.82 -0.07 -9.58
N VAL A 79 18.91 -0.49 -10.21
CA VAL A 79 19.12 -1.88 -10.63
C VAL A 79 20.38 -2.39 -9.95
N TYR A 80 20.24 -3.49 -9.22
CA TYR A 80 21.32 -4.24 -8.61
C TYR A 80 21.38 -5.62 -9.27
N PRO A 81 22.48 -6.38 -9.13
CA PRO A 81 22.56 -7.73 -9.67
C PRO A 81 21.39 -8.60 -9.20
N GLY A 82 20.47 -8.92 -10.12
CA GLY A 82 19.29 -9.75 -9.86
C GLY A 82 18.10 -9.06 -9.18
N VAL A 83 18.20 -7.78 -8.81
CA VAL A 83 17.14 -7.06 -8.08
C VAL A 83 16.91 -5.67 -8.65
N HIS A 84 15.66 -5.35 -8.98
CA HIS A 84 15.24 -4.01 -9.36
C HIS A 84 14.56 -3.34 -8.17
N ARG A 85 15.02 -2.17 -7.76
CA ARG A 85 14.48 -1.41 -6.63
C ARG A 85 13.78 -0.16 -7.13
N TRP A 86 12.52 0.03 -6.76
CA TRP A 86 11.76 1.24 -7.05
C TRP A 86 11.37 1.93 -5.75
N ASP A 87 11.76 3.20 -5.60
CA ASP A 87 11.46 3.98 -4.41
C ASP A 87 10.37 5.02 -4.71
N TYR A 88 9.32 5.02 -3.90
CA TYR A 88 8.28 6.06 -3.89
C TYR A 88 8.48 6.95 -2.67
N PHE A 89 9.04 8.13 -2.87
CA PHE A 89 9.29 9.10 -1.80
C PHE A 89 8.12 10.09 -1.69
N PHE A 90 7.48 10.08 -0.53
CA PHE A 90 6.39 10.99 -0.20
C PHE A 90 6.90 12.06 0.74
N GLN A 91 6.95 13.30 0.25
CA GLN A 91 7.38 14.46 1.01
C GLN A 91 6.18 15.15 1.63
N LYS A 92 6.27 15.47 2.93
CA LYS A 92 5.26 16.25 3.63
C LYS A 92 5.21 17.66 3.08
N VAL A 93 3.99 18.16 2.88
CA VAL A 93 3.73 19.52 2.40
C VAL A 93 2.78 20.27 3.32
N ASP A 94 2.79 21.60 3.21
CA ASP A 94 1.85 22.49 3.88
C ASP A 94 0.51 22.59 3.14
N GLN A 95 -0.33 23.55 3.55
CA GLN A 95 -1.65 23.78 2.93
C GLN A 95 -1.55 24.26 1.47
N ASN A 96 -0.44 24.89 1.11
CA ASN A 96 -0.14 25.44 -0.22
C ASN A 96 0.67 24.46 -1.08
N ASN A 97 0.77 23.19 -0.67
CA ASN A 97 1.54 22.14 -1.33
C ASN A 97 3.05 22.43 -1.42
N GLN A 98 3.58 23.28 -0.54
CA GLN A 98 5.01 23.55 -0.45
C GLN A 98 5.67 22.57 0.54
N PRO A 99 6.88 22.06 0.25
CA PRO A 99 7.63 21.24 1.18
C PRO A 99 7.82 21.93 2.53
N VAL A 100 7.60 21.20 3.62
CA VAL A 100 7.89 21.72 4.97
C VAL A 100 9.40 21.72 5.24
N ASN A 101 9.86 22.65 6.08
CA ASN A 101 11.25 22.74 6.54
C ASN A 101 11.32 22.52 8.06
N PRO A 102 12.10 21.54 8.58
CA PRO A 102 12.92 20.57 7.85
C PRO A 102 12.08 19.58 7.03
N ALA A 103 12.69 19.01 6.00
CA ALA A 103 12.03 18.03 5.14
C ALA A 103 11.63 16.79 5.95
N ILE A 104 10.34 16.48 5.94
CA ILE A 104 9.77 15.27 6.54
C ILE A 104 9.17 14.45 5.41
N GLY A 105 9.47 13.17 5.37
CA GLY A 105 8.93 12.29 4.34
C GLY A 105 9.15 10.83 4.68
N PHE A 106 8.54 9.98 3.87
CA PHE A 106 8.69 8.54 3.97
C PHE A 106 8.92 7.93 2.59
N THR A 107 9.57 6.78 2.59
CA THR A 107 9.82 6.02 1.37
C THR A 107 9.09 4.70 1.46
N TRP A 108 8.40 4.35 0.39
CA TRP A 108 7.92 3.00 0.13
C TRP A 108 8.81 2.40 -0.96
N SER A 109 9.62 1.42 -0.58
CA SER A 109 10.57 0.75 -1.47
C SER A 109 9.94 -0.57 -1.95
N LEU A 110 9.93 -0.80 -3.26
CA LEU A 110 9.53 -2.06 -3.88
C LEU A 110 10.77 -2.73 -4.46
N PHE A 111 10.94 -4.01 -4.18
CA PHE A 111 12.01 -4.83 -4.71
C PHE A 111 11.40 -5.87 -5.63
N PHE A 112 11.93 -5.96 -6.84
CA PHE A 112 11.53 -6.90 -7.85
C PHE A 112 12.69 -7.80 -8.20
N ASN A 113 12.41 -9.09 -8.38
CA ASN A 113 13.40 -10.07 -8.79
C ASN A 113 13.79 -9.92 -10.28
N ALA A 114 14.64 -10.82 -10.78
CA ALA A 114 15.10 -10.83 -12.17
C ALA A 114 13.96 -10.98 -13.20
N GLU A 115 12.82 -11.57 -12.81
CA GLU A 115 11.61 -11.68 -13.63
C GLU A 115 10.67 -10.46 -13.50
N ASN A 116 11.12 -9.38 -12.86
CA ASN A 116 10.35 -8.17 -12.54
C ASN A 116 9.14 -8.43 -11.62
N ARG A 117 9.17 -9.49 -10.81
CA ARG A 117 8.11 -9.83 -9.86
C ARG A 117 8.44 -9.32 -8.47
N LEU A 118 7.44 -8.78 -7.78
CA LEU A 118 7.59 -8.16 -6.47
C LEU A 118 7.97 -9.20 -5.41
N GLU A 119 9.21 -9.15 -4.94
CA GLU A 119 9.73 -10.03 -3.90
C GLU A 119 9.66 -9.38 -2.50
N ALA A 120 9.69 -8.04 -2.42
CA ALA A 120 9.60 -7.35 -1.15
C ALA A 120 8.99 -5.94 -1.28
N ALA A 121 8.27 -5.54 -0.23
CA ALA A 121 7.78 -4.18 -0.05
C ALA A 121 8.22 -3.67 1.33
N GLU A 122 8.96 -2.57 1.35
CA GLU A 122 9.55 -1.98 2.56
C GLU A 122 8.99 -0.59 2.83
N LEU A 123 8.59 -0.35 4.08
CA LEU A 123 8.25 0.96 4.59
C LEU A 123 9.42 1.53 5.40
N SER A 124 9.79 2.78 5.09
CA SER A 124 10.92 3.42 5.76
C SER A 124 10.70 3.54 7.29
N PRO A 125 11.78 3.61 8.10
CA PRO A 125 11.71 3.51 9.56
C PRO A 125 10.79 4.54 10.25
N ILE A 126 10.48 5.65 9.58
CA ILE A 126 9.55 6.66 10.10
C ILE A 126 8.15 6.09 10.33
N PHE A 127 7.70 5.11 9.53
CA PHE A 127 6.41 4.45 9.71
C PHE A 127 6.32 3.71 11.05
N LEU A 128 7.42 3.08 11.48
CA LEU A 128 7.47 2.35 12.75
C LEU A 128 7.32 3.26 13.96
N LYS A 129 7.60 4.57 13.81
CA LYS A 129 7.36 5.57 14.85
C LYS A 129 5.91 6.05 14.92
N ILE A 130 5.13 5.82 13.86
CA ILE A 130 3.72 6.25 13.73
C ILE A 130 2.77 5.08 14.02
N VAL A 131 3.15 3.87 13.61
CA VAL A 131 2.38 2.63 13.81
C VAL A 131 3.35 1.51 14.17
N PRO A 132 3.22 0.88 15.36
CA PRO A 132 4.10 -0.22 15.73
C PRO A 132 4.00 -1.40 14.74
N PRO A 133 5.09 -2.17 14.54
CA PRO A 133 5.12 -3.27 13.56
C PRO A 133 3.97 -4.26 13.71
N ALA A 134 3.62 -4.64 14.94
CA ALA A 134 2.53 -5.57 15.23
C ALA A 134 1.18 -5.09 14.66
N PHE A 135 0.91 -3.79 14.70
CA PHE A 135 -0.32 -3.23 14.13
C PHE A 135 -0.28 -3.16 12.60
N LEU A 136 0.88 -2.91 11.99
CA LEU A 136 1.04 -2.96 10.53
C LEU A 136 0.81 -4.38 10.02
N GLU A 137 1.46 -5.36 10.64
CA GLU A 137 1.28 -6.77 10.30
C GLU A 137 -0.17 -7.22 10.49
N ALA A 138 -0.78 -6.92 11.65
CA ALA A 138 -2.19 -7.26 11.86
C ALA A 138 -3.12 -6.56 10.87
N SER A 139 -2.80 -5.33 10.44
CA SER A 139 -3.58 -4.63 9.41
C SER A 139 -3.48 -5.35 8.07
N ILE A 140 -2.30 -5.82 7.67
CA ILE A 140 -2.12 -6.60 6.44
C ILE A 140 -2.83 -7.95 6.55
N ARG A 141 -2.64 -8.66 7.67
CA ARG A 141 -3.31 -9.95 7.94
C ARG A 141 -4.83 -9.79 8.00
N SER A 142 -5.36 -8.64 8.40
CA SER A 142 -6.81 -8.40 8.42
C SER A 142 -7.43 -8.35 7.03
N ILE A 143 -6.62 -8.13 5.98
CA ILE A 143 -7.05 -8.20 4.58
C ILE A 143 -7.19 -9.67 4.14
N ALA A 144 -6.46 -10.60 4.77
CA ALA A 144 -6.61 -12.02 4.51
C ALA A 144 -8.02 -12.49 4.85
N GLY A 145 -8.74 -13.01 3.85
CA GLY A 145 -10.13 -13.45 4.01
C GLY A 145 -11.14 -12.31 4.22
N ALA A 146 -10.74 -11.05 3.98
CA ALA A 146 -11.64 -9.90 4.04
C ALA A 146 -12.70 -9.97 2.93
N ALA A 147 -13.97 -9.78 3.29
CA ALA A 147 -15.03 -9.72 2.30
C ALA A 147 -14.85 -8.49 1.39
N ILE A 148 -14.78 -8.73 0.08
CA ILE A 148 -14.79 -7.67 -0.94
C ILE A 148 -16.23 -7.19 -1.10
N ASN A 149 -16.51 -5.95 -0.67
CA ASN A 149 -17.75 -5.28 -1.04
C ASN A 149 -17.60 -4.76 -2.47
N ALA A 150 -18.08 -5.54 -3.44
CA ALA A 150 -17.99 -5.21 -4.86
C ALA A 150 -18.78 -3.93 -5.24
N THR A 151 -19.89 -3.66 -4.56
CA THR A 151 -20.74 -2.48 -4.80
C THR A 151 -20.01 -1.19 -4.39
N GLU A 152 -19.40 -1.20 -3.21
CA GLU A 152 -18.67 -0.04 -2.70
C GLU A 152 -17.21 0.00 -3.16
N ARG A 153 -16.72 -1.08 -3.80
CA ARG A 153 -15.30 -1.32 -4.13
C ARG A 153 -14.41 -1.16 -2.89
N GLN A 154 -14.87 -1.69 -1.76
CA GLN A 154 -14.18 -1.62 -0.48
C GLN A 154 -13.79 -3.03 -0.01
N LEU A 155 -12.56 -3.16 0.47
CA LEU A 155 -12.10 -4.30 1.25
C LEU A 155 -12.36 -4.00 2.72
N LYS A 156 -13.27 -4.75 3.35
CA LYS A 156 -13.50 -4.63 4.80
C LYS A 156 -12.77 -5.76 5.51
N ALA A 157 -11.67 -5.38 6.15
CA ALA A 157 -10.87 -6.26 6.98
C ALA A 157 -11.70 -7.04 8.00
N ASP A 158 -11.45 -8.35 8.11
CA ASP A 158 -11.98 -9.17 9.20
C ASP A 158 -10.91 -9.27 10.30
N VAL A 159 -11.20 -8.64 11.43
CA VAL A 159 -10.32 -8.56 12.60
C VAL A 159 -10.77 -9.50 13.72
N SER A 160 -11.86 -10.25 13.53
CA SER A 160 -12.43 -11.13 14.56
C SER A 160 -11.54 -12.34 14.85
N LYS A 161 -10.79 -12.81 13.84
CA LYS A 161 -9.90 -13.97 13.92
C LYS A 161 -8.45 -13.63 14.26
N LEU A 162 -8.13 -12.34 14.38
CA LEU A 162 -6.75 -11.91 14.67
C LEU A 162 -6.46 -11.93 16.17
N ALA A 163 -5.26 -12.40 16.52
CA ALA A 163 -4.74 -12.28 17.87
C ALA A 163 -4.72 -10.79 18.28
N LYS A 164 -5.22 -10.53 19.48
CA LYS A 164 -5.27 -9.17 20.02
C LYS A 164 -3.87 -8.69 20.40
N ILE A 165 -3.58 -7.44 20.08
CA ILE A 165 -2.28 -6.81 20.31
C ILE A 165 -2.28 -6.13 21.68
N THR A 166 -1.24 -6.37 22.47
CA THR A 166 -1.02 -5.76 23.79
C THR A 166 -0.04 -4.57 23.75
N VAL A 167 0.66 -4.39 22.64
CA VAL A 167 1.58 -3.26 22.42
C VAL A 167 0.81 -1.93 22.51
N PRO A 168 1.29 -0.95 23.29
CA PRO A 168 0.59 0.33 23.42
C PRO A 168 0.59 1.09 22.10
N LEU A 169 -0.56 1.69 21.78
CA LEU A 169 -0.69 2.61 20.65
C LEU A 169 0.10 3.90 20.90
N PRO A 170 0.72 4.48 19.85
CA PRO A 170 1.51 5.69 19.98
C PRO A 170 0.66 6.89 20.40
N THR A 171 1.27 7.81 21.13
CA THR A 171 0.61 9.01 21.60
C THR A 171 0.64 10.11 20.55
N LYS A 172 -0.28 11.07 20.66
CA LYS A 172 -0.27 12.27 19.83
C LYS A 172 1.09 12.96 19.84
N ASN A 173 1.69 13.12 21.01
CA ASN A 173 2.99 13.79 21.16
C ASN A 173 4.13 13.02 20.49
N SER A 174 4.15 11.68 20.59
CA SER A 174 5.20 10.89 19.92
C SER A 174 5.11 10.98 18.40
N ILE A 175 3.89 11.02 17.85
CA ILE A 175 3.68 11.18 16.41
C ILE A 175 4.03 12.60 15.95
N LEU A 176 3.61 13.64 16.69
CA LEU A 176 3.94 15.04 16.38
C LEU A 176 5.44 15.32 16.44
N ALA A 177 6.18 14.64 17.32
CA ALA A 177 7.64 14.76 17.39
C ALA A 177 8.33 14.27 16.10
N VAL A 178 7.69 13.36 15.35
CA VAL A 178 8.23 12.78 14.12
C VAL A 178 7.69 13.48 12.88
N LEU A 179 6.38 13.75 12.86
CA LEU A 179 5.70 14.31 11.70
C LEU A 179 5.64 15.84 11.73
N GLY A 180 5.97 16.50 12.84
CA GLY A 180 5.75 17.93 13.04
C GLY A 180 4.26 18.29 13.09
N GLY A 181 3.95 19.59 12.95
CA GLY A 181 2.57 20.08 13.00
C GLY A 181 1.69 19.58 11.84
N PRO A 182 0.40 19.27 12.07
CA PRO A 182 -0.52 18.86 11.01
C PRO A 182 -0.97 20.05 10.15
N ILE A 183 -1.54 19.77 8.96
CA ILE A 183 -2.16 20.80 8.11
C ILE A 183 -3.55 21.21 8.61
N ASN A 184 -4.21 20.35 9.38
CA ASN A 184 -5.51 20.65 10.00
C ASN A 184 -5.65 19.92 11.33
N ARG A 185 -6.37 20.56 12.27
CA ARG A 185 -6.76 19.99 13.56
C ARG A 185 -8.26 20.20 13.75
N GLU A 186 -8.95 19.14 14.11
CA GLU A 186 -10.40 19.16 14.31
C GLU A 186 -10.76 18.41 15.60
N LYS A 187 -11.67 18.98 16.39
CA LYS A 187 -12.26 18.27 17.53
C LYS A 187 -13.39 17.38 17.00
N VAL A 188 -13.34 16.10 17.30
CA VAL A 188 -14.34 15.11 16.92
C VAL A 188 -14.88 14.43 18.18
N PRO A 189 -16.07 13.79 18.16
CA PRO A 189 -16.63 13.16 19.36
C PRO A 189 -15.68 12.15 20.04
N ALA A 190 -14.83 11.46 19.25
CA ALA A 190 -13.85 10.51 19.76
C ALA A 190 -12.59 11.17 20.37
N GLY A 191 -12.37 12.47 20.15
CA GLY A 191 -11.20 13.22 20.62
C GLY A 191 -10.70 14.23 19.59
N GLU A 192 -9.47 14.07 19.10
CA GLU A 192 -8.83 15.01 18.17
C GLU A 192 -8.48 14.30 16.85
N LEU A 193 -8.80 14.93 15.73
CA LEU A 193 -8.43 14.50 14.39
C LEU A 193 -7.33 15.40 13.85
N LEU A 194 -6.18 14.81 13.55
CA LEU A 194 -5.05 15.47 12.89
C LEU A 194 -4.97 15.04 11.43
N SER A 195 -4.81 16.00 10.52
CA SER A 195 -4.62 15.72 9.10
C SER A 195 -3.22 16.12 8.65
N PHE A 196 -2.55 15.25 7.91
CA PHE A 196 -1.24 15.46 7.30
C PHE A 196 -1.37 15.26 5.79
N ARG A 197 -0.58 15.99 5.01
CA ARG A 197 -0.53 15.87 3.56
C ARG A 197 0.90 15.59 3.11
N PHE A 198 1.03 14.64 2.20
CA PHE A 198 2.27 14.27 1.57
C PHE A 198 2.08 14.23 0.05
N LEU A 199 3.08 14.64 -0.69
CA LEU A 199 3.14 14.55 -2.15
C LEU A 199 4.20 13.54 -2.55
N LEU A 200 3.85 12.64 -3.46
CA LEU A 200 4.84 11.81 -4.14
C LEU A 200 5.74 12.71 -4.98
N VAL A 201 7.05 12.61 -4.77
CA VAL A 201 8.05 13.20 -5.67
C VAL A 201 8.19 12.25 -6.85
N SER A 202 7.44 12.48 -7.92
CA SER A 202 7.50 11.66 -9.15
C SER A 202 8.03 12.51 -10.30
N PRO A 203 8.90 11.97 -11.17
CA PRO A 203 9.39 12.70 -12.35
C PRO A 203 8.25 13.04 -13.32
N ASP A 204 7.28 12.14 -13.45
CA ASP A 204 6.13 12.29 -14.34
C ASP A 204 4.84 11.82 -13.65
N ILE A 205 3.76 12.57 -13.85
CA ILE A 205 2.39 12.16 -13.48
C ILE A 205 1.51 12.36 -14.71
N GLU A 206 0.80 11.31 -15.11
CA GLU A 206 -0.10 11.35 -16.26
C GLU A 206 -1.21 12.39 -16.03
N PRO A 207 -1.54 13.25 -17.01
CA PRO A 207 -2.59 14.26 -16.86
C PRO A 207 -3.93 13.65 -16.42
N GLY A 208 -4.55 14.26 -15.42
CA GLY A 208 -5.79 13.77 -14.79
C GLY A 208 -5.59 12.80 -13.62
N TYR A 209 -4.34 12.39 -13.33
CA TYR A 209 -3.99 11.52 -12.21
C TYR A 209 -3.20 12.22 -11.09
N GLU A 210 -3.06 13.55 -11.13
CA GLU A 210 -2.32 14.37 -10.17
C GLU A 210 -2.82 14.15 -8.73
N SER A 211 -4.13 13.98 -8.57
CA SER A 211 -4.75 13.70 -7.26
C SER A 211 -4.28 12.40 -6.61
N ARG A 212 -3.69 11.46 -7.38
CA ARG A 212 -3.14 10.20 -6.86
C ARG A 212 -1.76 10.36 -6.24
N ALA A 213 -1.01 11.38 -6.65
CA ALA A 213 0.26 11.74 -6.02
C ALA A 213 0.06 12.38 -4.63
N ILE A 214 -1.15 12.86 -4.34
CA ILE A 214 -1.50 13.44 -3.04
C ILE A 214 -1.93 12.33 -2.07
N SER A 215 -1.16 12.16 -1.01
CA SER A 215 -1.52 11.31 0.12
C SER A 215 -1.97 12.15 1.31
N THR A 216 -3.22 12.00 1.73
CA THR A 216 -3.73 12.64 2.95
C THR A 216 -3.86 11.59 4.02
N VAL A 217 -3.19 11.79 5.16
CA VAL A 217 -3.22 10.89 6.31
C VAL A 217 -3.98 11.56 7.44
N LYS A 218 -4.99 10.88 7.95
CA LYS A 218 -5.89 11.32 9.00
C LYS A 218 -5.73 10.42 10.21
N LEU A 219 -5.33 11.00 11.33
CA LEU A 219 -5.06 10.31 12.58
C LEU A 219 -6.04 10.81 13.64
N THR A 220 -6.83 9.91 14.20
CA THR A 220 -7.77 10.22 15.28
C THR A 220 -7.19 9.71 16.61
N PHE A 221 -7.20 10.58 17.60
CA PHE A 221 -6.68 10.32 18.94
C PHE A 221 -7.81 10.32 19.96
N ASP A 222 -7.73 9.39 20.90
CA ASP A 222 -8.66 9.31 22.02
C ASP A 222 -8.55 10.52 22.95
N ALA A 223 -9.69 11.04 23.39
CA ALA A 223 -9.75 12.26 24.21
C ALA A 223 -9.08 12.13 25.60
N LYS A 224 -9.03 10.92 26.18
CA LYS A 224 -8.53 10.69 27.55
C LYS A 224 -7.06 10.27 27.55
N THR A 225 -6.71 9.35 26.67
CA THR A 225 -5.39 8.72 26.63
C THR A 225 -4.44 9.38 25.63
N GLU A 226 -4.96 10.23 24.74
CA GLU A 226 -4.24 10.84 23.62
C GLU A 226 -3.54 9.81 22.71
N ARG A 227 -3.97 8.55 22.73
CA ARG A 227 -3.44 7.47 21.89
C ARG A 227 -4.15 7.40 20.56
N LEU A 228 -3.41 6.99 19.53
CA LEU A 228 -3.94 6.79 18.18
C LEU A 228 -4.99 5.68 18.18
N ILE A 229 -6.24 6.00 17.90
CA ILE A 229 -7.34 5.01 17.85
C ILE A 229 -7.75 4.65 16.42
N LYS A 230 -7.56 5.58 15.47
CA LYS A 230 -7.92 5.36 14.07
C LYS A 230 -6.92 6.04 13.15
N MET A 231 -6.55 5.34 12.09
CA MET A 231 -5.83 5.90 10.97
C MET A 231 -6.67 5.75 9.71
N SER A 232 -6.68 6.77 8.86
CA SER A 232 -7.15 6.62 7.49
C SER A 232 -6.29 7.42 6.54
N GLY A 233 -6.17 6.97 5.31
CA GLY A 233 -5.46 7.71 4.30
C GLY A 233 -5.86 7.34 2.90
N ARG A 234 -5.40 8.17 1.96
CA ARG A 234 -5.45 7.86 0.54
C ARG A 234 -4.03 7.71 0.04
N TYR A 235 -3.73 6.61 -0.64
CA TYR A 235 -2.41 6.32 -1.20
C TYR A 235 -2.59 5.78 -2.62
N ALA A 236 -1.99 6.42 -3.62
CA ALA A 236 -2.06 5.99 -5.02
C ALA A 236 -3.50 5.71 -5.53
N GLY A 237 -4.47 6.49 -5.05
CA GLY A 237 -5.89 6.32 -5.40
C GLY A 237 -6.67 5.35 -4.50
N LEU A 238 -6.01 4.51 -3.70
CA LEU A 238 -6.64 3.60 -2.74
C LEU A 238 -6.92 4.31 -1.42
N LYS A 239 -8.09 4.06 -0.83
CA LYS A 239 -8.42 4.50 0.53
C LYS A 239 -8.17 3.36 1.51
N VAL A 240 -7.40 3.63 2.55
CA VAL A 240 -7.13 2.70 3.64
C VAL A 240 -7.67 3.31 4.92
N ALA A 241 -8.37 2.51 5.74
CA ALA A 241 -8.83 2.93 7.05
C ALA A 241 -8.71 1.77 8.04
N ILE A 242 -8.08 2.04 9.19
CA ILE A 242 -7.83 1.07 10.24
C ILE A 242 -8.36 1.65 11.55
N ASN A 243 -9.23 0.90 12.23
CA ASN A 243 -9.64 1.19 13.59
C ASN A 243 -8.85 0.29 14.55
N TYR A 244 -7.84 0.85 15.22
CA TYR A 244 -6.95 0.10 16.10
C TYR A 244 -7.63 -0.41 17.35
N GLN A 245 -8.75 0.20 17.77
CA GLN A 245 -9.53 -0.30 18.90
C GLN A 245 -10.07 -1.72 18.64
N ASN A 246 -10.22 -2.11 17.38
CA ASN A 246 -10.65 -3.47 17.04
C ASN A 246 -9.49 -4.49 17.12
N LEU A 247 -8.23 -4.03 17.23
CA LEU A 247 -7.04 -4.87 17.22
C LEU A 247 -6.41 -5.05 18.60
N ILE A 248 -6.75 -4.21 19.58
CA ILE A 248 -6.19 -4.29 20.93
C ILE A 248 -6.91 -5.29 21.83
N ALA A 249 -6.17 -5.90 22.76
CA ALA A 249 -6.74 -6.59 23.91
C ALA A 249 -7.18 -5.51 24.90
N LEU A 250 -8.47 -5.49 25.27
CA LEU A 250 -8.99 -4.58 26.30
C LEU A 250 -8.52 -5.02 27.68
#